data_AF-A0A455X1F0-F1
#
_entry.id   AF-A0A455X1F0-F1
#
_cell.length_a   1.000
_cell.length_b   1.000
_cell.length_c   1.000
_cell.angle_alpha   90.00
_cell.angle_beta   90.00
_cell.angle_gamma   90.00
#
_symmetry.space_group_name_H-M   'P 1'
#
loop_
_entity.id
_entity.type
_entity.pdbx_description
1 polymer ?
#
loop_
_entity_poly.entity_id
_entity_poly.type
_entity_poly.pdbx_seq_one_letter_code
_entity_poly.pdbx_strand_id
1 'polypeptide(L)' 'MDTVVNVSESQIDNLKPGIYYLRVKTIDADGFAGPFGPVQQIEVPTKTNYWWLLLLLVPFAL' A
#
# COMPACT_ATOMS: atom_id res chain seq x y z
N MET A 1 12.15 6.46 1.51
CA MET A 1 12.44 6.31 2.96
C MET A 1 12.74 4.84 3.13
N ASP A 2 13.99 4.51 3.39
CA ASP A 2 14.47 3.14 3.37
C ASP A 2 14.45 2.63 4.82
N THR A 3 13.46 1.81 5.15
CA THR A 3 13.29 1.27 6.52
C THR A 3 13.85 -0.15 6.56
N VAL A 4 14.79 -0.40 7.47
CA VAL A 4 15.31 -1.74 7.76
C VAL A 4 14.50 -2.31 8.92
N VAL A 5 13.91 -3.48 8.71
CA VAL A 5 12.98 -4.10 9.65
C VAL A 5 13.46 -5.52 9.97
N ASN A 6 13.51 -5.86 11.27
CA ASN A 6 13.88 -7.19 11.77
C ASN A 6 12.64 -7.98 12.22
N VAL A 7 11.59 -7.94 11.41
CA VAL A 7 10.37 -8.74 11.55
C VAL A 7 9.92 -9.16 10.16
N SER A 8 9.17 -10.26 10.05
CA SER A 8 8.71 -10.80 8.76
C SER A 8 7.60 -9.95 8.10
N GLU A 9 7.10 -8.92 8.78
CA GLU A 9 6.01 -8.07 8.33
C GLU A 9 6.26 -6.60 8.72
N SER A 10 6.08 -5.67 7.78
CA SER A 10 6.12 -4.23 8.07
C SER A 10 4.88 -3.57 7.48
N GLN A 11 4.13 -2.91 8.35
CA GLN A 11 2.99 -2.09 7.95
C GLN A 11 3.45 -0.65 7.74
N ILE A 12 3.06 -0.05 6.62
CA ILE A 12 3.28 1.38 6.37
C ILE A 12 1.93 2.07 6.43
N ASP A 13 1.73 2.86 7.49
CA ASP A 13 0.48 3.56 7.72
C ASP A 13 0.38 4.85 6.91
N ASN A 14 -0.85 5.28 6.63
CA ASN A 14 -1.17 6.56 6.00
C ASN A 14 -0.55 6.78 4.60
N LEU A 15 -0.43 5.73 3.78
CA LEU A 15 -0.12 5.91 2.37
C LEU A 15 -1.19 6.76 1.70
N LYS A 16 -0.74 7.76 0.93
CA LYS A 16 -1.63 8.51 0.05
C LYS A 16 -2.09 7.60 -1.09
N PRO A 17 -3.27 7.83 -1.67
CA PRO A 17 -3.67 7.11 -2.88
C PRO A 17 -2.65 7.31 -4.00
N GLY A 18 -2.35 6.24 -4.74
CA GLY A 18 -1.36 6.26 -5.81
C GLY A 18 -0.71 4.91 -6.07
N ILE A 19 0.18 4.89 -7.07
CA ILE A 19 0.95 3.71 -7.46
C ILE A 19 2.31 3.76 -6.77
N TYR A 20 2.65 2.68 -6.07
CA TYR A 20 3.92 2.51 -5.37
C TYR A 20 4.69 1.33 -5.94
N TYR A 21 6.01 1.49 -6.01
CA TYR A 21 6.94 0.45 -6.43
C TYR A 21 7.82 0.07 -5.25
N LEU A 22 7.76 -1.19 -4.83
CA LEU A 22 8.50 -1.71 -3.69
C LEU A 22 9.50 -2.79 -4.11
N ARG A 23 10.61 -2.85 -3.39
CA ARG A 23 11.67 -3.85 -3.56
C ARG A 23 12.17 -4.25 -2.19
N VAL A 24 12.40 -5.54 -1.98
CA VAL A 24 12.92 -6.07 -0.71
C VAL A 24 14.24 -6.78 -0.98
N LYS A 25 15.18 -6.70 -0.04
CA LYS A 25 16.40 -7.51 -0.01
C LYS A 25 16.61 -8.05 1.39
N THR A 26 17.25 -9.20 1.49
CA THR A 26 17.64 -9.80 2.77
C THR A 26 19.00 -9.25 3.20
N ILE A 27 19.17 -9.05 4.50
CA ILE A 27 20.46 -8.78 5.13
C ILE A 27 20.74 -9.96 6.05
N ASP A 28 21.84 -10.66 5.81
CA ASP A 28 22.26 -11.83 6.61
C ASP A 28 22.90 -11.38 7.93
N ALA A 29 23.11 -12.31 8.86
CA ALA A 29 23.60 -12.05 10.21
C ALA A 29 25.04 -11.48 10.24
N ASP A 30 25.82 -11.73 9.19
CA ASP A 30 27.15 -11.15 8.98
C ASP A 30 27.11 -9.74 8.37
N GLY A 31 25.91 -9.20 8.12
CA GLY A 31 25.69 -7.90 7.50
C GLY A 31 25.71 -7.93 5.97
N PHE A 32 25.81 -9.11 5.34
CA PHE A 32 25.76 -9.23 3.89
C PHE A 32 24.36 -8.89 3.36
N ALA A 33 24.26 -7.83 2.57
CA ALA A 33 23.03 -7.47 1.88
C ALA A 33 22.96 -8.19 0.53
N GLY A 34 22.04 -9.14 0.42
CA GLY A 34 21.77 -9.86 -0.82
C GLY A 34 21.19 -8.96 -1.92
N PRO A 35 21.02 -9.50 -3.15
CA PRO A 35 20.41 -8.76 -4.25
C PRO A 35 18.96 -8.38 -3.91
N PHE A 36 18.49 -7.28 -4.49
CA PHE A 36 17.07 -6.95 -4.45
C PHE A 36 16.27 -8.01 -5.21
N GLY A 37 15.14 -8.39 -4.62
CA GLY A 37 14.12 -9.16 -5.33
C GLY A 37 13.45 -8.35 -6.45
N PRO A 38 12.50 -8.96 -7.17
CA PRO A 38 11.77 -8.30 -8.24
C PRO A 38 10.99 -7.07 -7.72
N VAL A 39 10.76 -6.11 -8.62
CA VAL A 39 9.91 -4.95 -8.33
C VAL A 39 8.46 -5.41 -8.17
N GLN A 40 7.84 -5.00 -7.07
CA GLN A 40 6.41 -5.19 -6.81
C GLN A 40 5.69 -3.86 -7.00
N GLN A 41 4.55 -3.88 -7.69
CA GLN A 41 3.68 -2.72 -7.84
C GLN A 41 2.48 -2.87 -6.92
N ILE A 42 2.20 -1.84 -6.12
CA ILE A 42 1.04 -1.77 -5.23
C ILE A 42 0.25 -0.52 -5.59
N GLU A 43 -1.06 -0.69 -5.79
CA GLU A 43 -2.00 0.41 -5.99
C GLU A 43 -2.75 0.68 -4.68
N VAL A 44 -2.66 1.91 -4.18
CA VAL A 44 -3.41 2.36 -3.01
C VAL A 44 -4.65 3.08 -3.50
N PRO A 45 -5.86 2.52 -3.29
CA PRO A 45 -7.09 3.10 -3.80
C PRO A 45 -7.43 4.40 -3.07
N THR A 46 -8.05 5.34 -3.79
CA THR A 46 -8.69 6.49 -3.14
C THR A 46 -9.97 6.02 -2.44
N LYS A 47 -10.10 6.27 -1.14
CA LYS A 47 -11.38 6.09 -0.44
C LYS A 47 -12.36 7.17 -0.86
N THR A 48 -13.01 6.99 -2.01
CA THR A 48 -14.19 7.80 -2.35
C THR A 48 -15.44 7.01 -1.99
N ASN A 49 -16.09 7.40 -0.89
CA ASN A 49 -17.35 6.80 -0.46
C ASN A 49 -18.51 7.44 -1.24
N TYR A 50 -19.02 6.73 -2.26
CA TYR A 50 -20.14 7.19 -3.08
C TYR A 50 -21.53 6.80 -2.54
N TRP A 51 -21.60 6.15 -1.36
CA TRP A 51 -22.87 5.64 -0.84
C TRP A 51 -23.93 6.73 -0.62
N TRP A 52 -23.50 7.95 -0.27
CA TRP A 52 -24.39 9.12 -0.15
C TRP A 52 -25.07 9.52 -1.47
N LEU A 53 -24.49 9.21 -2.64
CA LEU A 53 -25.14 9.49 -3.93
C LEU A 53 -26.41 8.65 -4.13
N LEU A 54 -26.54 7.49 -3.47
CA LEU A 54 -27.75 6.70 -3.51
C LEU A 54 -28.94 7.41 -2.83
N LEU A 55 -28.68 8.31 -1.87
CA LEU A 55 -29.73 9.12 -1.24
C LEU A 55 -30.36 10.13 -2.22
N LEU A 56 -29.64 10.53 -3.28
CA LEU A 56 -30.16 11.42 -4.32
C LEU A 56 -31.17 10.73 -5.26
N LEU A 57 -31.21 9.40 -5.27
CA LEU A 57 -32.16 8.61 -6.07
C LEU A 57 -33.50 8.39 -5.36
N VAL A 58 -33.54 8.55 -4.03
CA VAL A 58 -34.74 8.41 -3.19
C VAL A 58 -35.91 9.32 -3.63
N PRO A 59 -35.71 10.64 -3.91
CA PRO A 59 -36.82 11.52 -4.29
C PRO A 59 -37.41 11.24 -5.68
N PHE A 60 -36.73 10.45 -6.53
CA PHE A 60 -37.23 10.07 -7.86
C PHE A 60 -37.97 8.72 -7.86
N ALA A 61 -37.93 8.00 -6.74
CA ALA A 61 -38.57 6.69 -6.56
C ALA A 61 -39.91 6.77 -5.78
N LEU A 62 -40.37 7.98 -5.42
CA LEU A 62 -41.65 8.24 -4.72
C LEU A 62 -42.69 8.85 -5.66
#